data_AF-A0A1T3F565-F1
#
_entry.id   AF-A0A1T3F565-F1
#
_cell.length_a   1.000
_cell.length_b   1.000
_cell.length_c   1.000
_cell.angle_alpha   90.00
_cell.angle_beta   90.00
_cell.angle_gamma   90.00
#
_symmetry.space_group_name_H-M   'P 1'
#
loop_
_entity.id
_entity.type
_entity.pdbx_description
1 polymer ?
#
loop_
_entity_poly.entity_id
_entity_poly.type
_entity_poly.pdbx_seq_one_letter_code
_entity_poly.pdbx_strand_id
1 'polypeptide(L)'
;MQDAHEFAKAWIDAWNSHDLDVILSHYADDIEITTPMIKITLGGSDGSLKGKEAVGAYWKKALEKIPDLHFELYEVTEGVNSVGLYYKSVMNKKAVEVMFFNPEGKVNKMIALYTS
;
A
#
# COMPACT_ATOMS: atom_id res chain seq x y z
N MET A 1 -4.67 -16.67 -9.80
CA MET A 1 -4.21 -15.32 -9.37
C MET A 1 -4.74 -14.35 -10.38
N GLN A 2 -5.19 -13.17 -9.95
CA GLN A 2 -5.35 -12.05 -10.87
C GLN A 2 -3.98 -11.70 -11.44
N ASP A 3 -3.89 -11.26 -12.69
CA ASP A 3 -2.61 -10.89 -13.30
C ASP A 3 -1.92 -9.79 -12.45
N ALA A 4 -0.63 -9.97 -12.16
CA ALA A 4 0.11 -9.08 -11.27
C ALA A 4 0.17 -7.63 -11.80
N HIS A 5 0.22 -7.45 -13.12
CA HIS A 5 0.22 -6.13 -13.75
C HIS A 5 -1.18 -5.50 -13.73
N GLU A 6 -2.24 -6.29 -13.92
CA GLU A 6 -3.62 -5.80 -13.78
C GLU A 6 -3.88 -5.31 -12.35
N PHE A 7 -3.47 -6.09 -11.35
CA PHE A 7 -3.57 -5.68 -9.96
C PHE A 7 -2.73 -4.42 -9.69
N ALA A 8 -1.48 -4.38 -10.13
CA ALA A 8 -0.58 -3.23 -9.96
C ALA A 8 -1.20 -1.94 -10.50
N LYS A 9 -1.73 -2.01 -11.73
CA LYS A 9 -2.36 -0.86 -12.38
C LYS A 9 -3.61 -0.42 -11.62
N ALA A 10 -4.50 -1.35 -11.27
CA ALA A 10 -5.70 -1.03 -10.51
C ALA A 10 -5.37 -0.41 -9.15
N TRP A 11 -4.33 -0.91 -8.48
CA TRP A 11 -3.87 -0.39 -7.21
C TRP A 11 -3.30 1.02 -7.33
N ILE A 12 -2.48 1.29 -8.35
CA ILE A 12 -1.93 2.62 -8.62
C ILE A 12 -3.05 3.62 -8.97
N ASP A 13 -3.99 3.20 -9.82
CA ASP A 13 -5.16 4.01 -10.19
C ASP A 13 -6.03 4.33 -8.96
N ALA A 14 -6.24 3.35 -8.07
CA ALA A 14 -6.95 3.55 -6.81
C ALA A 14 -6.27 4.61 -5.93
N TRP A 15 -4.96 4.50 -5.72
CA TRP A 15 -4.21 5.50 -4.95
C TRP A 15 -4.21 6.88 -5.60
N ASN A 16 -4.07 6.94 -6.92
CA ASN A 16 -4.10 8.20 -7.67
C ASN A 16 -5.48 8.86 -7.74
N SER A 17 -6.55 8.10 -7.49
CA SER A 17 -7.91 8.64 -7.39
C SER A 17 -8.20 9.33 -6.05
N HIS A 18 -7.34 9.11 -5.05
CA HIS A 18 -7.52 9.55 -3.64
C HIS A 18 -8.82 9.05 -2.99
N ASP A 19 -9.48 8.05 -3.58
CA ASP A 19 -10.68 7.44 -3.02
C ASP A 19 -10.30 6.32 -2.05
N LEU A 20 -10.48 6.60 -0.76
CA LEU A 20 -10.15 5.68 0.31
C LEU A 20 -10.95 4.37 0.23
N ASP A 21 -12.21 4.41 -0.22
CA ASP A 21 -13.05 3.22 -0.32
C ASP A 21 -12.56 2.30 -1.43
N VAL A 22 -12.14 2.89 -2.57
CA VAL A 22 -11.53 2.14 -3.68
C VAL A 22 -10.19 1.54 -3.25
N ILE A 23 -9.33 2.31 -2.57
CA ILE A 23 -8.05 1.82 -2.03
C ILE A 23 -8.30 0.63 -1.09
N LEU A 24 -9.16 0.81 -0.08
CA LEU A 24 -9.46 -0.22 0.92
C LEU A 24 -10.14 -1.45 0.31
N SER A 25 -10.78 -1.33 -0.85
CA SER A 25 -11.38 -2.47 -1.55
C SER A 25 -10.35 -3.54 -1.94
N HIS A 26 -9.07 -3.20 -2.11
CA HIS A 26 -8.01 -4.15 -2.43
C HIS A 26 -7.56 -5.00 -1.23
N TYR A 27 -7.93 -4.61 0.00
CA TYR A 27 -7.40 -5.17 1.23
C TYR A 27 -8.43 -5.99 2.00
N ALA A 28 -7.94 -7.05 2.66
CA ALA A 28 -8.70 -7.88 3.58
C ALA A 28 -8.98 -7.13 4.89
N ASP A 29 -10.00 -7.54 5.63
CA ASP A 29 -10.38 -6.88 6.88
C ASP A 29 -9.30 -7.01 7.96
N ASP A 30 -8.52 -8.08 7.90
CA ASP A 30 -7.42 -8.40 8.82
C ASP A 30 -6.04 -7.89 8.37
N ILE A 31 -5.99 -7.00 7.36
CA ILE A 31 -4.76 -6.45 6.78
C ILE A 31 -3.76 -6.01 7.85
N GLU A 32 -2.52 -6.45 7.70
CA GLU A 32 -1.37 -5.97 8.45
C GLU A 32 -0.41 -5.22 7.52
N ILE A 33 -0.15 -3.94 7.81
CA ILE A 33 0.82 -3.14 7.08
C ILE A 33 2.04 -2.88 7.93
N THR A 34 3.22 -2.91 7.33
CA THR A 34 4.48 -2.52 7.98
C THR A 34 5.18 -1.47 7.13
N THR A 35 5.47 -0.31 7.72
CA THR A 35 6.17 0.78 7.02
C THR A 35 7.00 1.64 7.97
N PRO A 36 8.20 2.10 7.55
CA PRO A 36 8.98 3.09 8.30
C PRO A 36 8.17 4.36 8.63
N MET A 37 7.19 4.72 7.78
CA MET A 37 6.36 5.91 7.97
C MET A 37 5.44 5.82 9.19
N ILE A 38 4.97 4.61 9.55
CA ILE A 38 4.18 4.38 10.77
C ILE A 38 5.04 4.63 12.00
N LYS A 39 6.27 4.09 12.00
CA LYS A 39 7.21 4.28 13.12
C LYS A 39 7.52 5.76 13.38
N ILE A 40 7.67 6.54 12.30
CA ILE A 40 7.91 7.98 12.37
C ILE A 40 6.66 8.73 12.87
N THR A 41 5.47 8.34 12.42
CA THR A 41 4.22 9.09 12.68
C THR A 41 3.60 8.77 14.04
N LEU A 42 3.64 7.50 14.46
CA LEU A 42 2.98 7.04 15.69
C LEU A 42 3.91 7.00 16.91
N GLY A 43 5.23 7.01 16.71
CA GLY A 43 6.22 7.02 17.79
C GLY A 43 6.22 5.74 18.64
N GLY A 44 7.34 5.01 18.65
CA GLY A 44 7.50 3.84 19.53
C GLY A 44 6.70 2.60 19.14
N SER A 45 5.97 2.60 18.02
CA SER A 45 5.41 1.37 17.45
C SER A 45 6.50 0.51 16.80
N ASP A 46 6.21 -0.77 16.66
CA ASP A 46 6.96 -1.76 15.86
C ASP A 46 6.99 -1.41 14.35
N GLY A 47 6.30 -0.33 13.95
CA GLY A 47 6.15 0.08 12.56
C GLY A 47 5.01 -0.64 11.84
N SER A 48 4.15 -1.35 12.58
CA SER A 48 3.01 -2.07 12.02
C SER A 48 1.65 -1.46 12.42
N LEU A 49 0.64 -1.69 11.59
CA LEU A 49 -0.78 -1.46 11.89
C LEU A 49 -1.57 -2.65 11.40
N LYS A 50 -2.57 -3.07 12.18
CA LYS A 50 -3.42 -4.22 11.85
C LYS A 50 -4.90 -3.82 11.86
N GLY A 51 -5.63 -4.39 10.90
CA GLY A 51 -7.06 -4.19 10.74
C GLY A 51 -7.36 -3.02 9.80
N LYS A 52 -8.33 -3.24 8.92
CA LYS A 52 -8.73 -2.30 7.87
C LYS A 52 -9.19 -0.94 8.40
N GLU A 53 -9.78 -0.90 9.58
CA GLU A 53 -10.18 0.36 10.24
C GLU A 53 -8.97 1.22 10.64
N ALA A 54 -7.99 0.61 11.34
CA ALA A 54 -6.79 1.33 11.78
C ALA A 54 -5.94 1.78 10.58
N VAL A 55 -5.81 0.90 9.58
CA VAL A 55 -5.10 1.19 8.33
C VAL A 55 -5.82 2.29 7.53
N GLY A 56 -7.14 2.20 7.39
CA GLY A 56 -7.95 3.21 6.71
C GLY A 56 -7.86 4.59 7.37
N ALA A 57 -7.91 4.65 8.71
CA ALA A 57 -7.74 5.90 9.45
C ALA A 57 -6.34 6.51 9.25
N TYR A 58 -5.31 5.68 9.14
CA TYR A 58 -3.95 6.12 8.84
C TYR A 58 -3.83 6.68 7.42
N TRP A 59 -4.33 5.96 6.41
CA TRP A 59 -4.28 6.40 5.01
C TRP A 59 -5.15 7.64 4.75
N LYS A 60 -6.31 7.75 5.39
CA LYS A 60 -7.14 8.95 5.32
C LYS A 60 -6.35 10.21 5.71
N LYS A 61 -5.64 10.15 6.84
CA LYS A 61 -4.77 11.25 7.29
C LYS A 61 -3.63 11.52 6.32
N ALA A 62 -3.09 10.48 5.67
CA ALA A 62 -2.03 10.63 4.68
C ALA A 62 -2.54 11.36 3.41
N LEU A 63 -3.72 10.99 2.90
CA LEU A 63 -4.37 11.63 1.76
C LEU A 63 -4.74 13.09 2.06
N GLU A 64 -5.27 13.38 3.24
CA GLU A 64 -5.56 14.76 3.67
C GLU A 64 -4.29 15.62 3.79
N LYS A 65 -3.17 15.03 4.21
CA LYS A 65 -1.90 15.72 4.37
C LYS A 65 -1.15 15.94 3.05
N ILE A 66 -1.36 15.06 2.07
CA ILE A 66 -0.67 15.07 0.77
C ILE A 66 -1.72 14.99 -0.34
N PRO A 67 -2.46 16.10 -0.62
CA PRO A 67 -3.53 16.10 -1.62
C PRO A 67 -3.00 15.92 -3.05
N ASP A 68 -1.72 16.23 -3.30
CA ASP A 68 -1.08 16.04 -4.59
C ASP A 68 -0.38 14.66 -4.70
N LEU A 69 -0.81 13.68 -3.90
CA LEU A 69 -0.26 12.33 -3.94
C LEU A 69 -0.43 11.75 -5.34
N HIS A 70 0.67 11.33 -5.95
CA HIS A 70 0.63 10.67 -7.25
C HIS A 70 1.73 9.63 -7.33
N PHE A 71 1.33 8.41 -7.66
CA PHE A 71 2.19 7.26 -7.82
C PHE A 71 2.42 6.96 -9.30
N GLU A 72 3.68 6.77 -9.65
CA GLU A 72 4.12 6.41 -11.00
C GLU A 72 4.75 5.03 -10.96
N LEU A 73 4.06 4.03 -11.53
CA LEU A 73 4.55 2.65 -11.56
C LEU A 73 5.78 2.51 -12.45
N TYR A 74 6.83 1.89 -11.92
CA TYR A 74 8.04 1.58 -12.67
C TYR A 74 8.11 0.12 -13.06
N GLU A 75 7.99 -0.78 -12.09
CA GLU A 75 8.12 -2.22 -12.32
C GLU A 75 7.18 -3.03 -11.42
N VAL A 76 6.79 -4.20 -11.93
CA VAL A 76 5.96 -5.18 -11.23
C VAL A 76 6.72 -6.50 -11.16
N THR A 77 6.74 -7.09 -9.97
CA THR A 77 7.31 -8.42 -9.74
C THR A 77 6.26 -9.34 -9.17
N GLU A 78 6.29 -10.61 -9.53
CA GLU A 78 5.32 -11.61 -9.11
C GLU A 78 5.99 -12.74 -8.33
N GLY A 79 5.33 -13.18 -7.26
CA GLY A 79 5.65 -14.39 -6.51
C GLY A 79 4.42 -15.29 -6.39
N VAL A 80 4.56 -16.41 -5.68
CA VAL A 80 3.54 -17.47 -5.65
C VAL A 80 2.18 -17.01 -5.13
N ASN A 81 2.11 -16.04 -4.21
CA ASN A 81 0.87 -15.43 -3.70
C ASN A 81 1.13 -13.97 -3.31
N SER A 82 2.01 -13.30 -4.04
CA SER A 82 2.50 -11.98 -3.68
C SER A 82 2.91 -11.19 -4.89
N VAL A 83 2.85 -9.87 -4.78
CA VAL A 83 3.35 -8.92 -5.78
C VAL A 83 4.31 -7.93 -5.13
N GLY A 84 5.34 -7.52 -5.85
CA GLY A 84 6.20 -6.41 -5.48
C GLY A 84 6.05 -5.28 -6.50
N LEU A 85 5.64 -4.10 -6.04
CA LEU A 85 5.47 -2.90 -6.86
C LEU A 85 6.62 -1.95 -6.59
N TYR A 86 7.37 -1.57 -7.63
CA TYR A 86 8.33 -0.49 -7.56
C TYR A 86 7.77 0.74 -8.26
N TYR A 87 7.64 1.86 -7.54
CA TYR A 87 7.01 3.06 -8.05
C TYR A 87 7.59 4.33 -7.43
N LYS A 88 7.36 5.46 -8.09
CA LYS A 88 7.62 6.79 -7.52
C LYS A 88 6.55 7.13 -6.50
N SER A 89 6.96 7.35 -5.27
CA SER A 89 6.09 7.81 -4.19
C SER A 89 6.14 9.34 -4.07
N VAL A 90 5.51 9.84 -3.02
CA VAL A 90 5.51 11.25 -2.64
C VAL A 90 6.91 11.73 -2.21
N MET A 91 7.13 13.04 -2.24
CA MET A 91 8.39 13.69 -1.84
C MET A 91 9.63 13.22 -2.64
N ASN A 92 9.42 12.83 -3.91
CA ASN A 92 10.47 12.33 -4.81
C ASN A 92 11.21 11.08 -4.29
N LYS A 93 10.57 10.34 -3.36
CA LYS A 93 11.06 9.04 -2.91
C LYS A 93 10.58 7.95 -3.83
N LYS A 94 11.29 6.84 -3.86
CA LYS A 94 10.86 5.63 -4.55
C LYS A 94 10.51 4.59 -3.50
N ALA A 95 9.45 3.84 -3.77
CA ALA A 95 8.94 2.82 -2.87
C ALA A 95 8.93 1.47 -3.56
N VAL A 96 9.24 0.42 -2.79
CA VAL A 96 8.91 -0.96 -3.12
C VAL A 96 7.86 -1.42 -2.13
N GLU A 97 6.66 -1.72 -2.61
CA GLU A 97 5.62 -2.32 -1.78
C GLU A 97 5.43 -3.79 -2.12
N VAL A 98 5.63 -4.63 -1.11
CA VAL A 98 5.43 -6.08 -1.21
C VAL A 98 4.10 -6.42 -0.57
N MET A 99 3.19 -7.00 -1.34
CA MET A 99 1.83 -7.33 -0.92
C MET A 99 1.61 -8.84 -1.04
N PHE A 100 0.99 -9.42 -0.02
CA PHE A 100 0.61 -10.82 0.03
C PHE A 100 -0.91 -10.95 0.01
N PHE A 101 -1.39 -11.91 -0.77
CA PHE A 101 -2.82 -12.13 -0.97
C PHE A 101 -3.33 -13.30 -0.14
N ASN A 102 -4.55 -13.17 0.38
CA ASN A 102 -5.31 -14.27 0.97
C ASN A 102 -6.00 -15.10 -0.15
N PRO A 103 -6.68 -16.22 0.19
CA PRO A 103 -7.38 -17.06 -0.79
C PRO A 103 -8.50 -16.35 -1.58
N GLU A 104 -9.00 -15.21 -1.09
CA GLU A 104 -10.03 -14.39 -1.75
C GLU A 104 -9.42 -13.37 -2.73
N GLY A 105 -8.09 -13.33 -2.86
CA GLY A 105 -7.38 -12.36 -3.71
C GLY A 105 -7.27 -10.96 -3.11
N LYS A 106 -7.49 -10.81 -1.79
CA LYS A 106 -7.33 -9.54 -1.07
C LYS A 106 -5.98 -9.48 -0.39
N VAL A 107 -5.37 -8.30 -0.36
CA VAL A 107 -4.11 -8.09 0.34
C VAL A 107 -4.35 -8.20 1.85
N ASN A 108 -3.70 -9.15 2.51
CA ASN A 108 -3.78 -9.32 3.97
C ASN A 108 -2.48 -8.98 4.68
N LYS A 109 -1.38 -8.83 3.95
CA LYS A 109 -0.11 -8.33 4.48
C LYS A 109 0.59 -7.43 3.47
N MET A 110 1.13 -6.31 3.93
CA MET A 110 1.84 -5.33 3.10
C MET A 110 3.10 -4.84 3.81
N ILE A 111 4.22 -4.77 3.08
CA ILE A 111 5.49 -4.21 3.57
C ILE A 111 5.92 -3.12 2.60
N ALA A 112 6.04 -1.89 3.10
CA ALA A 112 6.55 -0.76 2.31
C ALA A 112 8.02 -0.48 2.64
N LEU A 113 8.84 -0.49 1.61
CA LEU A 113 10.27 -0.18 1.63
C LEU A 113 10.48 1.11 0.86
N TYR A 114 11.36 1.99 1.33
CA TYR A 114 11.65 3.26 0.68
C TYR A 114 13.14 3.35 0.37
N THR A 115 13.50 4.05 -0.70
CA THR A 115 14.89 4.40 -0.96
C THR A 115 15.46 5.30 0.14
N SER A 116 16.65 4.94 0.61
CA SER A 116 17.45 5.69 1.59
C SER A 116 17.97 7.02 1.05
#